data_AF-A0A1H2F640-F1
#
_entry.id   AF-A0A1H2F640-F1
#
_cell.length_a   1.000
_cell.length_b   1.000
_cell.length_c   1.000
_cell.angle_alpha   90.00
_cell.angle_beta   90.00
_cell.angle_gamma   90.00
#
_symmetry.space_group_name_H-M   'P 1'
#
loop_
_entity.id
_entity.type
_entity.pdbx_description
1 polymer ?
#
loop_
_entity_poly.entity_id
_entity_poly.type
_entity_poly.pdbx_seq_one_letter_code
_entity_poly.pdbx_strand_id
1 'polypeptide(L)'
;MGDGSFQYITLAASLPHLGALFSNVNLPMSRYRLEERLSMLDDDDRRLLDRVTRVTSWPGVAGCESDAEVVARFEETCGLAEVFPDLVAILRERLETRMLVAALRLRRDGAEDPGAVSGWRRMAVARAIRTNWSDPTFGLGRARPWLREAQALCAGGDHIGLERAVLTEIYRQIDRAAAHHQFDFEAVTLYVLRFQLIERWQRYDAGRARDRLEALLHSTLAGAWSAGNVTPSSAGTAGSLSQ
;
A
#
# COMPACT_ATOMS: atom_id res chain seq x y z
N MET A 1 31.91 2.52 23.42
CA MET A 1 30.77 3.40 23.08
C MET A 1 30.97 4.15 21.75
N GLY A 2 31.67 3.56 20.76
CA GLY A 2 32.07 4.27 19.53
C GLY A 2 31.76 3.59 18.19
N ASP A 3 31.25 2.35 18.16
CA ASP A 3 31.13 1.59 16.90
C ASP A 3 29.76 1.75 16.20
N GLY A 4 28.66 1.79 16.96
CA GLY A 4 27.30 1.82 16.38
C GLY A 4 26.96 3.11 15.61
N SER A 5 27.56 4.25 15.96
CA SER A 5 27.29 5.52 15.27
C SER A 5 27.85 5.55 13.85
N PHE A 6 29.05 5.00 13.63
CA PHE A 6 29.66 4.94 12.28
C PHE A 6 28.95 3.93 11.37
N GLN A 7 28.42 2.85 11.95
CA GLN A 7 27.60 1.86 11.24
C GLN A 7 26.36 2.51 10.63
N TYR A 8 25.59 3.27 11.42
CA TYR A 8 24.38 3.94 10.94
C TYR A 8 24.65 5.06 9.93
N ILE A 9 25.73 5.83 10.13
CA ILE A 9 26.15 6.84 9.15
C ILE A 9 26.49 6.17 7.81
N THR A 10 27.30 5.10 7.84
CA THR A 10 27.73 4.38 6.62
C THR A 10 26.53 3.77 5.91
N LEU A 11 25.64 3.12 6.66
CA LEU A 11 24.44 2.50 6.12
C LEU A 11 23.54 3.56 5.49
N ALA A 12 23.17 4.61 6.22
CA ALA A 12 22.30 5.68 5.71
C ALA A 12 22.89 6.38 4.48
N ALA A 13 24.20 6.66 4.48
CA ALA A 13 24.88 7.27 3.33
C ALA A 13 24.93 6.34 2.09
N SER A 14 24.86 5.03 2.29
CA SER A 14 24.83 4.05 1.19
C SER A 14 23.44 3.91 0.53
N LEU A 15 22.38 4.43 1.16
CA LEU A 15 21.00 4.30 0.71
C LEU A 15 20.63 5.45 -0.25
N PRO A 16 20.26 5.15 -1.51
CA PRO A 16 19.91 6.17 -2.49
C PRO A 16 18.55 6.83 -2.20
N HIS A 17 18.38 8.09 -2.61
CA HIS A 17 17.10 8.77 -2.46
C HIS A 17 15.97 8.07 -3.27
N LEU A 18 14.81 7.84 -2.64
CA LEU A 18 13.70 7.07 -3.22
C LEU A 18 12.75 7.88 -4.12
N GLY A 19 12.80 9.21 -4.07
CA GLY A 19 11.84 10.06 -4.79
C GLY A 19 10.41 9.91 -4.28
N ALA A 20 9.46 10.50 -5.01
CA ALA A 20 8.03 10.48 -4.65
C ALA A 20 7.39 9.09 -4.85
N LEU A 21 6.41 8.74 -4.00
CA LEU A 21 5.74 7.43 -3.97
C LEU A 21 5.24 6.93 -5.34
N PHE A 22 4.63 7.82 -6.14
CA PHE A 22 4.04 7.48 -7.45
C PHE A 22 4.88 7.94 -8.63
N SER A 23 6.18 8.15 -8.44
CA SER A 23 7.08 8.42 -9.56
C SER A 23 7.18 7.20 -10.47
N ASN A 24 7.13 7.42 -11.79
CA ASN A 24 7.36 6.37 -12.80
C ASN A 24 8.84 5.97 -12.91
N VAL A 25 9.72 6.52 -12.06
CA VAL A 25 11.12 6.14 -11.97
C VAL A 25 11.21 4.84 -11.18
N ASN A 26 11.82 3.81 -11.78
CA ASN A 26 12.12 2.55 -11.10
C ASN A 26 12.83 2.82 -9.76
N LEU A 27 12.66 1.91 -8.78
CA LEU A 27 13.41 2.01 -7.53
C LEU A 27 14.91 2.14 -7.83
N PRO A 28 15.62 3.04 -7.12
CA PRO A 28 17.04 3.31 -7.40
C PRO A 28 17.95 2.09 -7.15
N MET A 29 17.41 1.06 -6.50
CA MET A 29 18.08 -0.20 -6.26
C MET A 29 17.08 -1.35 -6.14
N SER A 30 17.53 -2.57 -6.41
CA SER A 30 16.72 -3.77 -6.23
C SER A 30 16.59 -4.16 -4.75
N ARG A 31 15.56 -4.95 -4.43
CA ARG A 31 15.38 -5.59 -3.12
C ARG A 31 16.66 -6.29 -2.66
N TYR A 32 17.28 -7.08 -3.53
CA TYR A 32 18.51 -7.79 -3.23
C TYR A 32 19.64 -6.86 -2.77
N ARG A 33 19.87 -5.76 -3.49
CA ARG A 33 20.89 -4.76 -3.13
C ARG A 33 20.58 -4.02 -1.83
N LEU A 34 19.29 -3.90 -1.48
CA LEU A 34 18.88 -3.32 -0.21
C LEU A 34 19.21 -4.29 0.92
N GLU A 35 18.86 -5.57 0.79
CA GLU A 35 19.19 -6.59 1.79
C GLU A 35 20.72 -6.72 2.00
N GLU A 36 21.51 -6.63 0.93
CA GLU A 36 22.98 -6.60 1.00
C GLU A 36 23.49 -5.45 1.89
N ARG A 37 22.93 -4.25 1.76
CA ARG A 37 23.30 -3.11 2.63
C ARG A 37 22.82 -3.30 4.05
N LEU A 38 21.60 -3.82 4.23
CA LEU A 38 21.02 -4.08 5.56
C LEU A 38 21.77 -5.17 6.34
N SER A 39 22.66 -5.95 5.69
CA SER A 39 23.58 -6.85 6.39
C SER A 39 24.59 -6.14 7.30
N MET A 40 24.72 -4.81 7.16
CA MET A 40 25.50 -3.97 8.08
C MET A 40 24.82 -3.76 9.43
N LEU A 41 23.52 -4.03 9.57
CA LEU A 41 22.82 -3.93 10.86
C LEU A 41 23.31 -5.04 11.80
N ASP A 42 23.31 -4.76 13.10
CA ASP A 42 23.49 -5.83 14.07
C ASP A 42 22.26 -6.75 14.11
N ASP A 43 22.42 -7.89 14.78
CA ASP A 43 21.42 -8.93 14.82
C ASP A 43 20.10 -8.49 15.49
N ASP A 44 20.15 -7.61 16.49
CA ASP A 44 18.96 -7.15 17.22
C ASP A 44 18.14 -6.19 16.35
N ASP A 45 18.82 -5.20 15.78
CA ASP A 45 18.20 -4.21 14.90
C ASP A 45 17.71 -4.86 13.59
N ARG A 46 18.43 -5.86 13.09
CA ARG A 46 17.98 -6.65 11.93
C ARG A 46 16.70 -7.43 12.23
N ARG A 47 16.60 -8.07 13.40
CA ARG A 47 15.39 -8.79 13.85
C ARG A 47 14.21 -7.85 14.03
N LEU A 48 14.44 -6.69 14.64
CA LEU A 48 13.39 -5.70 14.84
C LEU A 48 12.88 -5.15 13.50
N LEU A 49 13.78 -4.84 12.57
CA LEU A 49 13.42 -4.38 11.23
C LEU A 49 12.56 -5.40 10.48
N ASP A 50 12.91 -6.69 10.54
CA ASP A 50 12.11 -7.76 9.91
C ASP A 50 10.70 -7.83 10.52
N ARG A 51 10.57 -7.75 11.85
CA ARG A 51 9.25 -7.73 12.52
C ARG A 51 8.43 -6.51 12.13
N VAL A 52 9.01 -5.31 12.17
CA VAL A 52 8.37 -4.04 11.80
C VAL A 52 7.89 -4.09 10.35
N THR A 53 8.74 -4.52 9.43
CA THR A 53 8.38 -4.58 8.00
C THR A 53 7.30 -5.63 7.71
N ARG A 54 7.34 -6.80 8.35
CA ARG A 54 6.28 -7.80 8.21
C ARG A 54 4.93 -7.29 8.67
N VAL A 55 4.85 -6.78 9.89
CA VAL A 55 3.56 -6.37 10.48
C VAL A 55 2.98 -5.14 9.76
N THR A 56 3.83 -4.26 9.24
CA THR A 56 3.40 -3.08 8.47
C THR A 56 3.06 -3.37 7.01
N SER A 57 3.44 -4.53 6.47
CA SER A 57 3.03 -4.99 5.13
C SER A 57 1.61 -5.60 5.14
N TRP A 58 0.86 -5.48 4.03
CA TRP A 58 -0.47 -6.11 3.92
C TRP A 58 -0.39 -7.64 3.80
N PRO A 59 0.55 -8.23 3.01
CA PRO A 59 0.73 -9.68 2.97
C PRO A 59 1.27 -10.27 4.28
N GLY A 60 2.04 -9.51 5.06
CA GLY A 60 2.67 -10.03 6.29
C GLY A 60 1.72 -10.36 7.43
N VAL A 61 0.45 -9.96 7.32
CA VAL A 61 -0.63 -10.35 8.25
C VAL A 61 -1.65 -11.31 7.61
N ALA A 62 -1.42 -11.74 6.36
CA ALA A 62 -2.32 -12.64 5.65
C ALA A 62 -2.37 -14.06 6.24
N GLY A 63 -1.40 -14.43 7.07
CA GLY A 63 -1.38 -15.69 7.82
C GLY A 63 -2.06 -15.64 9.19
N CYS A 64 -2.62 -14.50 9.59
CA CYS A 64 -3.40 -14.43 10.82
C CYS A 64 -4.79 -15.02 10.61
N GLU A 65 -5.22 -15.87 11.52
CA GLU A 65 -6.53 -16.54 11.47
C GLU A 65 -7.66 -15.64 11.99
N SER A 66 -7.31 -14.57 12.71
CA SER A 66 -8.26 -13.61 13.25
C SER A 66 -7.67 -12.20 13.35
N ASP A 67 -8.55 -11.20 13.39
CA ASP A 67 -8.16 -9.82 13.70
C ASP A 67 -7.39 -9.77 15.03
N ALA A 68 -7.81 -10.58 16.02
CA ALA A 68 -7.22 -10.62 17.36
C ALA A 68 -5.70 -10.88 17.30
N GLU A 69 -5.32 -11.82 16.44
CA GLU A 69 -3.94 -12.20 16.21
C GLU A 69 -3.14 -11.11 15.49
N VAL A 70 -3.74 -10.43 14.51
CA VAL A 70 -3.11 -9.33 13.77
C VAL A 70 -2.60 -8.28 14.75
N VAL A 71 -3.45 -7.85 15.69
CA VAL A 71 -3.03 -6.80 16.61
C VAL A 71 -2.19 -7.31 17.74
N ALA A 72 -2.36 -8.53 18.22
CA ALA A 72 -1.42 -9.12 19.16
C ALA A 72 0.01 -9.04 18.60
N ARG A 73 0.18 -9.30 17.30
CA ARG A 73 1.46 -9.13 16.59
C ARG A 73 1.91 -7.68 16.49
N PHE A 74 0.99 -6.73 16.27
CA PHE A 74 1.32 -5.30 16.34
C PHE A 74 1.75 -4.87 17.75
N GLU A 75 1.04 -5.29 18.79
CA GLU A 75 1.33 -4.97 20.19
C GLU A 75 2.67 -5.57 20.63
N GLU A 76 2.94 -6.82 20.27
CA GLU A 76 4.24 -7.47 20.47
C GLU A 76 5.37 -6.68 19.79
N THR A 77 5.18 -6.30 18.53
CA THR A 77 6.18 -5.51 17.78
C THR A 77 6.36 -4.13 18.40
N CYS A 78 5.30 -3.50 18.90
CA CYS A 78 5.40 -2.23 19.62
C CYS A 78 6.18 -2.37 20.93
N GLY A 79 6.02 -3.47 21.66
CA GLY A 79 6.79 -3.74 22.88
C GLY A 79 8.28 -3.92 22.60
N LEU A 80 8.62 -4.59 21.50
CA LEU A 80 10.03 -4.73 21.07
C LEU A 80 10.63 -3.41 20.58
N ALA A 81 9.80 -2.53 20.02
CA ALA A 81 10.20 -1.22 19.54
C ALA A 81 10.05 -0.12 20.61
N GLU A 82 9.81 -0.44 21.89
CA GLU A 82 9.46 0.57 22.91
C GLU A 82 10.52 1.67 23.09
N VAL A 83 11.79 1.33 22.85
CA VAL A 83 12.91 2.29 22.88
C VAL A 83 12.96 3.24 21.67
N PHE A 84 12.14 2.99 20.64
CA PHE A 84 12.03 3.74 19.38
C PHE A 84 10.62 4.35 19.25
N PRO A 85 10.36 5.51 19.89
CA PRO A 85 9.02 6.05 20.03
C PRO A 85 8.35 6.42 18.70
N ASP A 86 9.11 6.88 17.72
CA ASP A 86 8.58 7.24 16.40
C ASP A 86 8.23 5.99 15.58
N LEU A 87 9.01 4.90 15.71
CA LEU A 87 8.61 3.60 15.17
C LEU A 87 7.32 3.06 15.80
N VAL A 88 7.16 3.17 17.13
CA VAL A 88 5.91 2.78 17.81
C VAL A 88 4.74 3.62 17.32
N ALA A 89 4.93 4.92 17.13
CA ALA A 89 3.90 5.80 16.56
C ALA A 89 3.50 5.34 15.15
N ILE A 90 4.46 5.06 14.28
CA ILE A 90 4.21 4.55 12.93
C ILE A 90 3.46 3.20 12.97
N LEU A 91 3.88 2.26 13.81
CA LEU A 91 3.20 0.97 13.95
C LEU A 91 1.72 1.14 14.34
N ARG A 92 1.44 2.05 15.28
CA ARG A 92 0.07 2.37 15.70
C ARG A 92 -0.72 3.03 14.57
N GLU A 93 -0.16 4.02 13.88
CA GLU A 93 -0.82 4.68 12.73
C GLU A 93 -1.12 3.68 11.59
N ARG A 94 -0.22 2.71 11.38
CA ARG A 94 -0.41 1.62 10.40
C ARG A 94 -1.56 0.68 10.78
N LEU A 95 -1.71 0.36 12.06
CA LEU A 95 -2.84 -0.44 12.53
C LEU A 95 -4.15 0.35 12.43
N GLU A 96 -4.16 1.61 12.83
CA GLU A 96 -5.33 2.49 12.73
C GLU A 96 -5.82 2.65 11.29
N THR A 97 -4.91 2.85 10.35
CA THR A 97 -5.24 2.94 8.93
C THR A 97 -5.92 1.66 8.43
N ARG A 98 -5.46 0.48 8.87
CA ARG A 98 -6.11 -0.80 8.53
C ARG A 98 -7.52 -0.90 9.09
N MET A 99 -7.70 -0.56 10.37
CA MET A 99 -9.02 -0.57 11.02
C MET A 99 -10.00 0.36 10.29
N LEU A 100 -9.56 1.55 9.91
CA LEU A 100 -10.38 2.51 9.16
C LEU A 100 -10.80 1.96 7.80
N VAL A 101 -9.87 1.38 7.04
CA VAL A 101 -10.17 0.77 5.73
C VAL A 101 -11.10 -0.44 5.87
N ALA A 102 -10.90 -1.28 6.88
CA ALA A 102 -11.78 -2.41 7.17
C ALA A 102 -13.20 -1.94 7.51
N ALA A 103 -13.34 -0.93 8.36
CA ALA A 103 -14.62 -0.32 8.70
C ALA A 103 -15.34 0.28 7.49
N LEU A 104 -14.61 0.99 6.60
CA LEU A 104 -15.18 1.50 5.35
C LEU A 104 -15.72 0.38 4.46
N ARG A 105 -14.99 -0.74 4.35
CA ARG A 105 -15.41 -1.91 3.56
C ARG A 105 -16.63 -2.59 4.15
N LEU A 106 -16.63 -2.85 5.46
CA LEU A 106 -17.79 -3.42 6.17
C LEU A 106 -19.06 -2.59 5.94
N ARG A 107 -18.96 -1.27 6.06
CA ARG A 107 -20.12 -0.39 5.85
C ARG A 107 -20.57 -0.36 4.39
N ARG A 108 -19.65 -0.38 3.42
CA ARG A 108 -19.99 -0.54 2.00
C ARG A 108 -20.75 -1.84 1.76
N ASP A 109 -20.38 -2.90 2.46
CA ASP A 109 -20.99 -4.22 2.34
C ASP A 109 -22.31 -4.35 3.15
N GLY A 110 -22.82 -3.23 3.70
CA GLY A 110 -24.14 -3.15 4.34
C GLY A 110 -24.17 -3.50 5.83
N ALA A 111 -23.01 -3.62 6.48
CA ALA A 111 -22.98 -3.89 7.92
C ALA A 111 -23.59 -2.74 8.74
N GLU A 112 -24.55 -3.07 9.61
CA GLU A 112 -25.22 -2.11 10.49
C GLU A 112 -24.39 -1.76 11.74
N ASP A 113 -23.38 -2.56 12.06
CA ASP A 113 -22.46 -2.36 13.20
C ASP A 113 -21.01 -2.69 12.79
N PRO A 114 -20.00 -2.06 13.42
CA PRO A 114 -18.57 -2.35 13.21
C PRO A 114 -18.09 -3.78 13.49
N GLY A 115 -18.89 -4.68 14.09
CA GLY A 115 -18.54 -6.09 14.24
C GLY A 115 -17.22 -6.32 14.96
N ALA A 116 -16.34 -7.18 14.42
CA ALA A 116 -15.03 -7.49 15.02
C ALA A 116 -14.06 -6.30 15.08
N VAL A 117 -14.21 -5.29 14.20
CA VAL A 117 -13.43 -4.04 14.24
C VAL A 117 -13.70 -3.26 15.54
N SER A 118 -14.83 -3.55 16.20
CA SER A 118 -15.23 -2.98 17.48
C SER A 118 -14.53 -3.61 18.70
N GLY A 119 -14.00 -4.84 18.58
CA GLY A 119 -13.35 -5.59 19.66
C GLY A 119 -12.09 -4.92 20.23
N TRP A 120 -11.54 -3.99 19.47
CA TRP A 120 -10.30 -3.24 19.72
C TRP A 120 -10.47 -2.07 20.70
N ARG A 121 -11.19 -2.29 21.80
CA ARG A 121 -11.77 -1.26 22.67
C ARG A 121 -10.78 -0.22 23.21
N ARG A 122 -9.49 -0.57 23.33
CA ARG A 122 -8.44 0.28 23.89
C ARG A 122 -8.01 1.42 22.96
N MET A 123 -8.19 1.28 21.65
CA MET A 123 -7.73 2.30 20.69
C MET A 123 -8.79 3.40 20.47
N ALA A 124 -8.32 4.66 20.39
CA ALA A 124 -9.19 5.81 20.15
C ALA A 124 -9.96 5.70 18.82
N VAL A 125 -9.31 5.20 17.76
CA VAL A 125 -9.94 4.99 16.45
C VAL A 125 -11.07 3.96 16.52
N ALA A 126 -10.85 2.82 17.20
CA ALA A 126 -11.91 1.81 17.38
C ALA A 126 -13.11 2.37 18.14
N ARG A 127 -12.88 3.24 19.14
CA ARG A 127 -13.96 3.95 19.84
C ARG A 127 -14.71 4.89 18.90
N ALA A 128 -14.00 5.69 18.09
CA ALA A 128 -14.62 6.61 17.14
C ALA A 128 -15.48 5.87 16.11
N ILE A 129 -15.00 4.75 15.56
CA ILE A 129 -15.74 3.89 14.63
C ILE A 129 -17.05 3.40 15.26
N ARG A 130 -17.02 2.92 16.51
CA ARG A 130 -18.23 2.48 17.22
C ARG A 130 -19.22 3.60 17.47
N THR A 131 -18.74 4.71 18.01
CA THR A 131 -19.61 5.82 18.44
C THR A 131 -20.22 6.56 17.25
N ASN A 132 -19.52 6.62 16.11
CA ASN A 132 -19.91 7.42 14.96
C ASN A 132 -20.08 6.56 13.69
N TRP A 133 -20.57 5.33 13.80
CA TRP A 133 -20.66 4.39 12.68
C TRP A 133 -21.40 4.96 11.45
N SER A 134 -22.47 5.72 11.71
CA SER A 134 -23.29 6.37 10.69
C SER A 134 -22.62 7.60 10.04
N ASP A 135 -21.61 8.21 10.67
CA ASP A 135 -20.86 9.30 10.05
C ASP A 135 -19.92 8.74 8.97
N PRO A 136 -19.92 9.28 7.73
CA PRO A 136 -19.09 8.78 6.64
C PRO A 136 -17.59 8.67 6.97
N THR A 137 -17.10 9.46 7.91
CA THR A 137 -15.69 9.46 8.33
C THR A 137 -15.50 9.01 9.77
N PHE A 138 -16.50 8.39 10.39
CA PHE A 138 -16.49 7.97 11.79
C PHE A 138 -16.25 9.13 12.78
N GLY A 139 -16.62 10.36 12.39
CA GLY A 139 -16.35 11.58 13.14
C GLY A 139 -14.87 12.02 13.11
N LEU A 140 -14.04 11.37 12.30
CA LEU A 140 -12.60 11.63 12.22
C LEU A 140 -12.20 12.51 11.03
N GLY A 141 -13.13 12.93 10.16
CA GLY A 141 -12.81 13.63 8.91
C GLY A 141 -12.04 14.94 9.07
N ARG A 142 -12.10 15.61 10.23
CA ARG A 142 -11.25 16.78 10.53
C ARG A 142 -9.82 16.39 10.90
N ALA A 143 -9.66 15.41 11.78
CA ALA A 143 -8.35 14.92 12.23
C ALA A 143 -7.64 14.08 11.16
N ARG A 144 -8.40 13.42 10.28
CA ARG A 144 -7.91 12.56 9.20
C ARG A 144 -8.58 12.95 7.87
N PRO A 145 -8.14 14.04 7.22
CA PRO A 145 -8.79 14.56 6.02
C PRO A 145 -8.89 13.55 4.86
N TRP A 146 -7.91 12.65 4.75
CA TRP A 146 -7.86 11.59 3.73
C TRP A 146 -9.06 10.63 3.79
N LEU A 147 -9.76 10.53 4.93
CA LEU A 147 -10.91 9.63 5.09
C LEU A 147 -12.10 10.00 4.20
N ARG A 148 -12.28 11.29 3.86
CA ARG A 148 -13.38 11.69 2.97
C ARG A 148 -13.20 11.09 1.57
N GLU A 149 -11.99 11.24 1.04
CA GLU A 149 -11.62 10.67 -0.26
C GLU A 149 -11.69 9.14 -0.22
N ALA A 150 -11.10 8.51 0.80
CA ALA A 150 -11.14 7.06 0.96
C ALA A 150 -12.57 6.51 1.07
N GLN A 151 -13.47 7.21 1.78
CA GLN A 151 -14.88 6.81 1.87
C GLN A 151 -15.56 6.88 0.50
N ALA A 152 -15.38 7.97 -0.25
CA ALA A 152 -15.98 8.12 -1.57
C ALA A 152 -15.49 7.03 -2.55
N LEU A 153 -14.18 6.77 -2.57
CA LEU A 153 -13.56 5.72 -3.39
C LEU A 153 -14.06 4.32 -3.01
N CYS A 154 -14.17 4.05 -1.71
CA CYS A 154 -14.69 2.78 -1.21
C CYS A 154 -16.16 2.57 -1.59
N ALA A 155 -17.00 3.59 -1.43
CA ALA A 155 -18.42 3.53 -1.79
C ALA A 155 -18.63 3.38 -3.31
N GLY A 156 -17.78 4.02 -4.13
CA GLY A 156 -17.79 3.91 -5.58
C GLY A 156 -17.18 2.62 -6.14
N GLY A 157 -16.63 1.74 -5.30
CA GLY A 157 -15.99 0.50 -5.73
C GLY A 157 -14.63 0.69 -6.41
N ASP A 158 -14.04 1.88 -6.36
CA ASP A 158 -12.70 2.14 -6.91
C ASP A 158 -11.62 1.63 -5.95
N HIS A 159 -11.35 0.33 -6.03
CA HIS A 159 -10.35 -0.33 -5.19
C HIS A 159 -8.93 0.21 -5.40
N ILE A 160 -8.61 0.68 -6.61
CA ILE A 160 -7.26 1.14 -6.95
C ILE A 160 -7.07 2.57 -6.50
N GLY A 161 -8.06 3.44 -6.72
CA GLY A 161 -8.07 4.76 -6.13
C GLY A 161 -7.99 4.68 -4.60
N LEU A 162 -8.76 3.79 -3.96
CA LEU A 162 -8.70 3.60 -2.50
C LEU A 162 -7.30 3.17 -2.05
N GLU A 163 -6.69 2.17 -2.71
CA GLU A 163 -5.34 1.73 -2.39
C GLU A 163 -4.33 2.88 -2.56
N ARG A 164 -4.44 3.67 -3.63
CA ARG A 164 -3.59 4.85 -3.87
C ARG A 164 -3.74 5.88 -2.75
N ALA A 165 -4.96 6.23 -2.36
CA ALA A 165 -5.22 7.18 -1.28
C ALA A 165 -4.63 6.69 0.05
N VAL A 166 -4.79 5.40 0.37
CA VAL A 166 -4.24 4.77 1.57
C VAL A 166 -2.71 4.79 1.56
N LEU A 167 -2.07 4.36 0.46
CA LEU A 167 -0.61 4.38 0.34
C LEU A 167 -0.03 5.80 0.44
N THR A 168 -0.73 6.79 -0.12
CA THR A 168 -0.37 8.21 -0.01
C THR A 168 -0.32 8.65 1.44
N GLU A 169 -1.37 8.36 2.21
CA GLU A 169 -1.42 8.74 3.61
C GLU A 169 -0.33 8.04 4.44
N ILE A 170 -0.09 6.75 4.18
CA ILE A 170 0.96 5.99 4.88
C ILE A 170 2.34 6.56 4.57
N TYR A 171 2.61 6.89 3.32
CA TYR A 171 3.88 7.51 2.93
C TYR A 171 4.04 8.88 3.60
N ARG A 172 2.97 9.69 3.66
CA ARG A 172 2.95 10.98 4.36
C ARG A 172 3.21 10.84 5.87
N GLN A 173 2.74 9.76 6.50
CA GLN A 173 3.01 9.44 7.91
C GLN A 173 4.51 9.18 8.13
N ILE A 174 5.08 8.30 7.30
CA ILE A 174 6.51 7.94 7.37
C ILE A 174 7.41 9.15 7.05
N ASP A 175 6.99 10.02 6.13
CA ASP A 175 7.66 11.29 5.82
C ASP A 175 7.74 12.25 6.99
N ARG A 176 6.65 12.40 7.74
CA ARG A 176 6.67 13.22 8.94
C ARG A 176 7.65 12.66 9.98
N ALA A 177 7.60 11.35 10.23
CA ALA A 177 8.51 10.72 11.21
C ALA A 177 9.98 10.87 10.79
N ALA A 178 10.31 10.57 9.53
CA ALA A 178 11.73 10.57 9.14
C ALA A 178 12.35 11.97 9.04
N ALA A 179 11.56 13.04 9.05
CA ALA A 179 12.10 14.40 9.10
C ALA A 179 12.96 14.64 10.36
N HIS A 180 12.79 13.82 11.40
CA HIS A 180 13.49 13.90 12.66
C HIS A 180 14.70 12.96 12.78
N HIS A 181 14.95 12.13 11.76
CA HIS A 181 15.99 11.10 11.79
C HIS A 181 16.95 11.23 10.60
N GLN A 182 18.25 11.01 10.84
CA GLN A 182 19.26 11.08 9.77
C GLN A 182 20.22 9.90 9.80
N PHE A 183 20.76 9.55 10.97
CA PHE A 183 21.83 8.55 11.12
C PHE A 183 21.61 7.64 12.32
N ASP A 184 20.40 7.08 12.42
CA ASP A 184 20.01 6.14 13.47
C ASP A 184 19.23 4.96 12.87
N PHE A 185 18.87 4.00 13.71
CA PHE A 185 18.09 2.84 13.32
C PHE A 185 16.70 3.21 12.78
N GLU A 186 16.06 4.25 13.35
CA GLU A 186 14.73 4.70 12.92
C GLU A 186 14.79 5.28 11.49
N ALA A 187 15.83 6.05 11.14
CA ALA A 187 16.06 6.54 9.78
C ALA A 187 16.11 5.40 8.76
N VAL A 188 16.89 4.35 9.07
CA VAL A 188 17.03 3.16 8.22
C VAL A 188 15.69 2.43 8.11
N THR A 189 14.99 2.23 9.22
CA THR A 189 13.70 1.54 9.23
C THR A 189 12.65 2.30 8.41
N LEU A 190 12.52 3.61 8.60
CA LEU A 190 11.59 4.46 7.86
C LEU A 190 11.93 4.49 6.37
N TYR A 191 13.22 4.46 6.00
CA TYR A 191 13.63 4.29 4.60
C TYR A 191 13.13 2.95 4.02
N VAL A 192 13.32 1.85 4.73
CA VAL A 192 12.89 0.51 4.26
C VAL A 192 11.38 0.44 4.10
N LEU A 193 10.61 1.06 5.01
CA LEU A 193 9.16 1.14 4.90
C LEU A 193 8.71 1.91 3.65
N ARG A 194 9.35 3.04 3.32
CA ARG A 194 9.11 3.76 2.06
C ARG A 194 9.43 2.91 0.84
N PHE A 195 10.58 2.25 0.86
CA PHE A 195 11.01 1.37 -0.23
C PHE A 195 9.94 0.29 -0.49
N GLN A 196 9.40 -0.33 0.57
CA GLN A 196 8.33 -1.32 0.46
C GLN A 196 7.03 -0.76 -0.13
N LEU A 197 6.65 0.47 0.22
CA LEU A 197 5.46 1.13 -0.33
C LEU A 197 5.59 1.38 -1.84
N ILE A 198 6.74 1.91 -2.26
CA ILE A 198 7.04 2.18 -3.68
C ILE A 198 7.10 0.86 -4.45
N GLU A 199 7.83 -0.14 -3.93
CA GLU A 199 7.92 -1.46 -4.55
C GLU A 199 6.53 -2.09 -4.72
N ARG A 200 5.67 -1.97 -3.70
CA ARG A 200 4.31 -2.47 -3.75
C ARG A 200 3.49 -1.76 -4.84
N TRP A 201 3.58 -0.43 -4.93
CA TRP A 201 2.88 0.33 -5.96
C TRP A 201 3.34 -0.06 -7.37
N GLN A 202 4.64 -0.20 -7.59
CA GLN A 202 5.21 -0.62 -8.88
C GLN A 202 4.70 -2.00 -9.32
N ARG A 203 4.49 -2.95 -8.39
CA ARG A 203 3.88 -4.24 -8.72
C ARG A 203 2.43 -4.13 -9.17
N TYR A 204 1.64 -3.25 -8.54
CA TYR A 204 0.26 -2.99 -8.97
C TYR A 204 0.21 -2.38 -10.37
N ASP A 205 1.09 -1.41 -10.67
CA ASP A 205 1.12 -0.80 -11.99
C ASP A 205 1.65 -1.75 -13.07
N ALA A 206 2.63 -2.62 -12.76
CA ALA A 206 3.10 -3.66 -13.69
C ALA A 206 1.98 -4.65 -14.06
N GLY A 207 1.18 -5.08 -13.08
CA GLY A 207 -0.01 -5.91 -13.34
C GLY A 207 -1.01 -5.19 -14.25
N ARG A 208 -1.32 -3.92 -13.95
CA ARG A 208 -2.21 -3.12 -14.80
C ARG A 208 -1.65 -2.86 -16.19
N ALA A 209 -0.35 -2.63 -16.32
CA ALA A 209 0.32 -2.43 -17.60
C ALA A 209 0.23 -3.71 -18.44
N ARG A 210 0.39 -4.88 -17.81
CA ARG A 210 0.15 -6.18 -18.44
C ARG A 210 -1.30 -6.34 -18.87
N ASP A 211 -2.27 -6.08 -18.01
CA ASP A 211 -3.70 -6.21 -18.35
C ASP A 211 -4.09 -5.29 -19.52
N ARG A 212 -3.58 -4.04 -19.52
CA ARG A 212 -3.78 -3.10 -20.62
C ARG A 212 -3.14 -3.61 -21.92
N LEU A 213 -1.93 -4.16 -21.84
CA LEU A 213 -1.24 -4.75 -22.99
C LEU A 213 -2.01 -5.97 -23.55
N GLU A 214 -2.48 -6.87 -22.69
CA GLU A 214 -3.28 -8.03 -23.10
C GLU A 214 -4.60 -7.60 -23.74
N ALA A 215 -5.28 -6.58 -23.19
CA ALA A 215 -6.49 -6.01 -23.79
C ALA A 215 -6.22 -5.39 -25.17
N LEU A 216 -5.11 -4.66 -25.32
CA LEU A 216 -4.68 -4.10 -26.61
C LEU A 216 -4.37 -5.21 -27.62
N LEU A 217 -3.60 -6.24 -27.24
CA LEU A 217 -3.31 -7.40 -28.08
C LEU A 217 -4.60 -8.12 -28.50
N HIS A 218 -5.53 -8.34 -27.58
CA HIS A 218 -6.80 -8.97 -27.89
C HIS A 218 -7.64 -8.13 -28.87
N SER A 219 -7.68 -6.80 -28.69
CA SER A 219 -8.41 -5.90 -29.60
C SER A 219 -7.78 -5.86 -31.00
N THR A 220 -6.44 -5.86 -31.10
CA THR A 220 -5.73 -5.85 -32.39
C THR A 220 -5.85 -7.18 -33.12
N LEU A 221 -5.76 -8.31 -32.41
CA LEU A 221 -5.98 -9.63 -32.98
C LEU A 221 -7.44 -9.81 -33.40
N ALA A 222 -8.44 -9.43 -32.59
CA ALA A 222 -9.84 -9.49 -32.99
C ALA A 222 -10.16 -8.59 -34.21
N GLY A 223 -9.52 -7.42 -34.31
CA GLY A 223 -9.60 -6.53 -35.47
C GLY A 223 -8.95 -7.12 -36.74
N ALA A 224 -7.82 -7.82 -36.60
CA ALA A 224 -7.15 -8.48 -37.72
C ALA A 224 -7.97 -9.68 -38.27
N TRP A 225 -8.69 -10.40 -37.41
CA TRP A 225 -9.52 -11.54 -37.82
C TRP A 225 -10.85 -11.12 -38.47
N SER A 226 -11.35 -9.92 -38.20
CA SER A 226 -12.56 -9.37 -38.85
C SER A 226 -12.26 -8.75 -40.22
N ALA A 227 -11.05 -8.21 -40.44
CA ALA A 227 -10.62 -7.71 -41.75
C ALA A 227 -10.32 -8.82 -42.78
N GLY A 228 -10.02 -10.04 -42.33
CA GLY A 228 -9.65 -11.18 -43.18
C GLY A 228 -10.82 -11.95 -43.80
N ASN A 229 -12.08 -11.63 -43.47
CA ASN A 229 -13.26 -12.40 -43.89
C ASN A 229 -14.23 -11.62 -44.80
N VAL A 230 -13.71 -10.64 -45.55
CA VAL A 230 -14.47 -10.03 -46.66
C VAL A 230 -14.36 -10.96 -47.87
N THR A 231 -15.33 -11.87 -48.00
CA THR A 231 -15.59 -12.57 -49.26
C THR A 231 -15.98 -11.55 -50.33
N PRO A 232 -15.37 -11.57 -51.54
CA PRO A 232 -15.80 -10.69 -52.62
C PRO A 232 -17.18 -11.16 -53.09
N SER A 233 -18.21 -10.37 -52.77
CA SER A 233 -19.55 -10.56 -53.30
C SER A 233 -19.54 -10.30 -54.81
N SER A 234 -19.76 -11.36 -55.57
CA SER A 234 -20.05 -11.32 -57.00
C SER A 234 -21.41 -10.66 -57.24
N ALA A 235 -21.44 -9.48 -57.86
CA ALA A 235 -22.65 -8.93 -58.48
C ALA A 235 -22.26 -7.94 -59.59
N GLY A 236 -21.99 -8.47 -60.78
CA GLY A 236 -21.90 -7.70 -62.03
C GLY A 236 -22.95 -8.21 -63.00
N THR A 237 -24.17 -7.69 -62.90
CA THR A 237 -25.25 -7.91 -63.87
C THR A 237 -25.78 -6.56 -64.32
N ALA A 238 -25.43 -6.11 -65.53
CA ALA A 238 -26.25 -5.20 -66.33
C ALA A 238 -25.66 -5.06 -67.75
N GLY A 239 -26.49 -5.26 -68.78
CA GLY A 239 -26.15 -4.87 -70.14
C GLY A 239 -26.80 -5.68 -71.26
N SER A 240 -28.11 -5.93 -71.22
CA SER A 240 -28.87 -6.33 -72.40
C SER A 240 -29.22 -5.08 -73.21
N LEU A 241 -28.69 -4.97 -74.42
CA LEU A 241 -29.04 -3.96 -75.42
C LEU A 241 -30.16 -4.52 -76.31
N SER A 242 -31.30 -3.84 -76.31
CA SER A 242 -32.31 -3.92 -77.37
C SER A 242 -32.72 -2.50 -77.76
N GLN A 243 -32.63 -2.26 -79.08
CA GLN A 243 -33.01 -1.09 -79.89
C GLN A 243 -32.05 0.09 -79.93
#